data_AF-A0A381MZP5-F1
#
_entry.id   AF-A0A381MZP5-F1
#
_cell.length_a   1.000
_cell.length_b   1.000
_cell.length_c   1.000
_cell.angle_alpha   90.00
_cell.angle_beta   90.00
_cell.angle_gamma   90.00
#
_symmetry.space_group_name_H-M   'P 1'
#
loop_
_entity.id
_entity.type
_entity.pdbx_description
1 polymer ?
#
loop_
_entity_poly.entity_id
_entity_poly.type
_entity_poly.pdbx_seq_one_letter_code
_entity_poly.pdbx_strand_id
1 'polypeptide(L)'
;MSQRFMNIILIFLLNGCIQQPIQEPYVVVLGIAQDGGVPHAGCQKKCCIDRWNDPAKKLLVTCLGIVDPNSNETWMIEATPDFPKQFEMLTNNNPKKFKGIFLTHAHIGHYSGLVHLGREVMGTKETPVYVMPKMGK
;
A
#
# COMPACT_ATOMS: atom_id res chain seq x y z
N MET A 1 16.44 22.40 -49.69
CA MET A 1 15.84 21.65 -48.56
C MET A 1 14.35 21.53 -48.84
N SER A 2 13.87 20.33 -49.19
CA SER A 2 12.54 20.11 -49.77
C SER A 2 11.42 20.55 -48.81
N GLN A 3 10.37 21.22 -49.32
CA GLN A 3 9.15 21.57 -48.57
C GLN A 3 8.54 20.37 -47.81
N ARG A 4 8.79 19.14 -48.28
CA ARG A 4 8.38 17.92 -47.59
C ARG A 4 9.10 17.71 -46.25
N PHE A 5 10.37 18.09 -46.13
CA PHE A 5 11.12 18.00 -44.87
C PHE A 5 10.65 19.04 -43.85
N MET A 6 10.29 20.24 -44.31
CA MET A 6 9.79 21.31 -43.43
C MET A 6 8.40 20.98 -42.86
N ASN A 7 7.53 20.34 -43.65
CA ASN A 7 6.21 19.89 -43.19
C ASN A 7 6.27 18.72 -42.19
N ILE A 8 7.26 17.83 -42.29
CA ILE A 8 7.45 16.73 -41.32
C ILE A 8 7.87 17.28 -39.95
N ILE A 9 8.75 18.27 -39.91
CA ILE A 9 9.18 18.93 -38.66
C ILE A 9 7.99 19.65 -37.99
N LEU A 10 7.11 20.29 -38.76
CA LEU A 10 5.94 21.00 -38.25
C LEU A 10 4.89 20.05 -37.61
N ILE A 11 4.74 18.84 -38.15
CA ILE A 11 3.83 17.80 -37.59
C ILE A 11 4.36 17.24 -36.26
N PHE A 12 5.67 17.12 -36.10
CA PHE A 12 6.27 16.70 -34.83
C PHE A 12 6.16 17.76 -33.73
N LEU A 13 6.21 19.05 -34.08
CA LEU A 13 6.06 20.16 -33.12
C LEU A 13 4.62 20.32 -32.60
N LEU A 14 3.60 19.95 -33.39
CA LEU A 14 2.19 20.06 -32.98
C LEU A 14 1.71 18.87 -32.12
N ASN A 15 2.44 17.76 -32.07
CA ASN A 15 2.11 16.60 -31.24
C ASN A 15 2.82 16.61 -29.86
N GLY A 16 3.57 17.65 -29.54
CA GLY A 16 4.51 17.68 -28.42
C GLY A 16 3.93 17.88 -27.01
N CYS A 17 2.62 18.03 -26.83
CA CYS A 17 2.08 18.35 -25.51
C CYS A 17 0.69 17.76 -25.24
N ILE A 18 0.55 16.44 -25.38
CA ILE A 18 -0.57 15.72 -24.73
C ILE A 18 -0.13 15.44 -23.29
N GLN A 19 -0.45 16.34 -22.37
CA GLN A 19 -0.26 16.07 -20.95
C GLN A 19 -1.29 15.02 -20.53
N GLN A 20 -0.82 13.92 -19.95
CA GLN A 20 -1.71 12.92 -19.36
C GLN A 20 -2.62 13.63 -18.33
N PRO A 21 -3.92 13.31 -18.29
CA PRO A 21 -4.81 13.91 -17.31
C PRO A 21 -4.27 13.57 -15.91
N ILE A 22 -4.23 14.59 -15.05
CA ILE A 22 -3.94 14.39 -13.62
C ILE A 22 -4.97 13.43 -13.07
N GLN A 23 -4.50 12.40 -12.39
CA GLN A 23 -5.36 11.39 -11.77
C GLN A 23 -5.53 11.72 -10.28
N GLU A 24 -6.73 11.57 -9.76
CA GLU A 24 -6.99 11.83 -8.33
C GLU A 24 -6.40 10.72 -7.46
N PRO A 25 -5.77 11.05 -6.32
CA PRO A 25 -5.40 10.07 -5.30
C PRO A 25 -6.61 9.28 -4.80
N TYR A 26 -6.39 8.03 -4.42
CA TYR A 26 -7.46 7.16 -3.92
C TYR A 26 -7.00 6.28 -2.77
N VAL A 27 -7.98 5.71 -2.08
CA VAL A 27 -7.77 4.79 -0.96
C VAL A 27 -8.12 3.36 -1.38
N VAL A 28 -7.30 2.41 -0.95
CA VAL A 28 -7.52 0.97 -1.11
C VAL A 28 -7.77 0.35 0.26
N VAL A 29 -8.80 -0.47 0.38
CA VAL A 29 -9.03 -1.26 1.59
C VAL A 29 -8.20 -2.55 1.50
N LEU A 30 -7.18 -2.65 2.35
CA LEU A 30 -6.25 -3.80 2.37
C LEU A 30 -6.62 -4.82 3.44
N GLY A 31 -7.40 -4.43 4.45
CA GLY A 31 -7.93 -5.33 5.47
C GLY A 31 -9.05 -4.67 6.27
N ILE A 32 -9.93 -5.50 6.85
CA ILE A 32 -11.15 -5.08 7.54
C ILE A 32 -11.37 -5.81 8.87
N ALA A 33 -10.49 -6.76 9.23
CA ALA A 33 -10.60 -7.50 10.48
C ALA A 33 -10.02 -6.70 11.66
N GLN A 34 -10.37 -7.12 12.87
CA GLN A 34 -9.72 -6.65 14.10
C GLN A 34 -8.29 -7.22 14.21
N ASP A 35 -7.53 -6.80 15.23
CA ASP A 35 -6.09 -7.02 15.42
C ASP A 35 -5.54 -8.42 15.15
N GLY A 36 -6.33 -9.48 15.37
CA GLY A 36 -5.87 -10.85 15.18
C GLY A 36 -6.43 -11.54 13.93
N GLY A 37 -6.97 -10.76 13.00
CA GLY A 37 -7.49 -11.24 11.73
C GLY A 37 -8.78 -12.05 11.85
N VAL A 38 -9.23 -12.60 10.72
CA VAL A 38 -10.26 -13.66 10.74
C VAL A 38 -9.78 -14.80 9.83
N PRO A 39 -9.68 -16.04 10.34
CA PRO A 39 -10.01 -16.45 11.70
C PRO A 39 -9.02 -15.96 12.75
N HIS A 40 -9.53 -15.58 13.93
CA HIS A 40 -8.71 -15.29 15.11
C HIS A 40 -8.05 -16.56 15.64
N ALA A 41 -6.80 -16.46 16.12
CA ALA A 41 -6.07 -17.58 16.72
C ALA A 41 -6.93 -18.34 17.76
N GLY A 42 -7.13 -19.64 17.56
CA GLY A 42 -7.91 -20.51 18.45
C GLY A 42 -9.44 -20.33 18.39
N CYS A 43 -9.98 -19.44 17.55
CA CYS A 43 -11.43 -19.23 17.48
C CYS A 43 -12.16 -20.35 16.72
N GLN A 44 -13.04 -21.07 17.42
CA GLN A 44 -13.89 -22.14 16.87
C GLN A 44 -15.36 -21.71 16.66
N LYS A 45 -15.68 -20.42 16.83
CA LYS A 45 -17.04 -19.90 16.68
C LYS A 45 -17.43 -19.82 15.20
N LYS A 46 -18.74 -19.65 14.92
CA LYS A 46 -19.29 -19.49 13.55
C LYS A 46 -18.61 -18.40 12.70
N CYS A 47 -18.05 -17.37 13.33
CA CYS A 47 -17.34 -16.31 12.62
C CYS A 47 -15.99 -16.78 12.05
N CYS A 48 -15.40 -17.88 12.54
CA CYS A 48 -14.06 -18.34 12.18
C CYS A 48 -14.03 -19.79 11.66
N ILE A 49 -14.92 -20.67 12.14
CA ILE A 49 -14.85 -22.12 11.91
C ILE A 49 -14.70 -22.50 10.43
N ASP A 50 -15.52 -21.90 9.55
CA ASP A 50 -15.50 -22.21 8.11
C ASP A 50 -14.40 -21.47 7.33
N ARG A 51 -13.64 -20.59 8.00
CA ARG A 51 -12.56 -19.78 7.39
C ARG A 51 -11.19 -20.39 7.60
N TRP A 52 -11.04 -21.33 8.53
CA TRP A 52 -9.77 -22.04 8.77
C TRP A 52 -9.31 -22.83 7.55
N ASN A 53 -10.24 -23.51 6.89
CA ASN A 53 -9.95 -24.42 5.78
C ASN A 53 -10.03 -23.76 4.41
N ASP A 54 -10.34 -22.46 4.35
CA ASP A 54 -10.54 -21.73 3.09
C ASP A 54 -9.80 -20.38 3.14
N PRO A 55 -8.61 -20.29 2.51
CA PRO A 55 -7.83 -19.05 2.45
C PRO A 55 -8.60 -17.86 1.84
N ALA A 56 -9.55 -18.10 0.92
CA ALA A 56 -10.31 -17.04 0.28
C ALA A 56 -11.33 -16.38 1.22
N LYS A 57 -11.65 -17.03 2.34
CA LYS A 57 -12.55 -16.49 3.37
C LYS A 57 -11.81 -15.81 4.53
N LYS A 58 -10.48 -15.79 4.50
CA LYS A 58 -9.69 -15.07 5.50
C LYS A 58 -9.86 -13.58 5.32
N LEU A 59 -9.94 -12.85 6.43
CA LEU A 59 -9.97 -11.39 6.44
C LEU A 59 -8.70 -10.90 7.10
N LEU A 60 -7.99 -10.02 6.41
CA LEU A 60 -6.76 -9.40 6.90
C LEU A 60 -7.09 -8.31 7.92
N VAL A 61 -6.18 -8.11 8.88
CA VAL A 61 -6.24 -7.05 9.90
C VAL A 61 -6.39 -5.67 9.26
N THR A 62 -7.15 -4.78 9.90
CA THR A 62 -7.51 -3.47 9.37
C THR A 62 -6.30 -2.68 8.84
N CYS A 63 -6.34 -2.34 7.56
CA CYS A 63 -5.30 -1.57 6.89
C CYS A 63 -5.89 -0.86 5.67
N LEU A 64 -5.46 0.38 5.46
CA LEU A 64 -5.77 1.14 4.25
C LEU A 64 -4.47 1.43 3.49
N GLY A 65 -4.55 1.51 2.18
CA GLY A 65 -3.51 2.06 1.32
C GLY A 65 -3.94 3.40 0.77
N ILE A 66 -3.04 4.38 0.70
CA ILE A 66 -3.20 5.60 -0.08
C ILE A 66 -2.34 5.44 -1.33
N VAL A 67 -2.91 5.75 -2.50
CA VAL A 67 -2.20 5.71 -3.77
C VAL A 67 -2.28 7.07 -4.45
N ASP A 68 -1.12 7.64 -4.78
CA ASP A 68 -1.02 8.75 -5.73
C ASP A 68 -0.61 8.21 -7.11
N PRO A 69 -1.54 8.14 -8.08
CA PRO A 69 -1.25 7.62 -9.41
C PRO A 69 -0.29 8.49 -10.23
N ASN A 70 -0.15 9.78 -9.92
CA ASN A 70 0.71 10.69 -10.70
C ASN A 70 2.19 10.48 -10.37
N SER A 71 2.50 10.25 -9.10
CA SER A 71 3.85 9.96 -8.62
C SER A 71 4.17 8.46 -8.51
N ASN A 72 3.14 7.60 -8.60
CA ASN A 72 3.20 6.15 -8.37
C ASN A 72 3.68 5.81 -6.95
N GLU A 73 3.39 6.71 -6.01
CA GLU A 73 3.72 6.60 -4.60
C GLU A 73 2.53 6.03 -3.81
N THR A 74 2.87 5.31 -2.74
CA THR A 74 1.91 4.61 -1.90
C THR A 74 2.29 4.71 -0.43
N TRP A 75 1.29 4.81 0.43
CA TRP A 75 1.43 4.78 1.89
C TRP A 75 0.48 3.77 2.48
N MET A 76 0.88 3.14 3.58
CA MET A 76 0.00 2.29 4.37
C MET A 76 -0.49 3.04 5.60
N ILE A 77 -1.76 2.87 5.94
CA ILE A 77 -2.30 3.18 7.25
C ILE A 77 -2.37 1.84 7.99
N GLU A 78 -1.60 1.77 9.07
CA GLU A 78 -1.21 0.58 9.84
C GLU A 78 -0.11 -0.30 9.22
N ALA A 79 0.75 -0.82 10.10
CA ALA A 79 1.67 -1.91 9.85
C ALA A 79 1.16 -3.15 10.59
N THR A 80 0.27 -3.91 9.97
CA THR A 80 -0.44 -5.01 10.64
C THR A 80 0.36 -6.31 10.67
N PRO A 81 -0.08 -7.35 11.42
CA PRO A 81 0.48 -8.71 11.28
C PRO A 81 0.42 -9.28 9.86
N ASP A 82 -0.52 -8.81 9.02
CA ASP A 82 -0.70 -9.24 7.63
C ASP A 82 0.10 -8.41 6.62
N PHE A 83 1.05 -7.59 7.10
CA PHE A 83 1.84 -6.65 6.29
C PHE A 83 2.37 -7.25 4.97
N PRO A 84 2.94 -8.48 4.91
CA PRO A 84 3.47 -9.01 3.66
C PRO A 84 2.41 -9.10 2.55
N LYS A 85 1.19 -9.55 2.89
CA LYS A 85 0.11 -9.67 1.91
C LYS A 85 -0.46 -8.31 1.53
N GLN A 86 -0.62 -7.41 2.51
CA GLN A 86 -1.13 -6.06 2.28
C GLN A 86 -0.16 -5.23 1.43
N PHE A 87 1.14 -5.39 1.66
CA PHE A 87 2.21 -4.78 0.87
C PHE A 87 2.22 -5.29 -0.57
N GLU A 88 2.06 -6.60 -0.77
CA GLU A 88 1.92 -7.20 -2.09
C GLU A 88 0.69 -6.65 -2.83
N MET A 89 -0.47 -6.59 -2.18
CA MET A 89 -1.69 -6.03 -2.74
C MET A 89 -1.56 -4.56 -3.14
N LEU A 90 -0.89 -3.75 -2.31
CA LEU A 90 -0.76 -2.31 -2.54
C LEU A 90 0.30 -1.97 -3.59
N THR A 91 1.45 -2.65 -3.53
CA THR A 91 2.65 -2.25 -4.28
C THR A 91 3.05 -3.20 -5.40
N ASN A 92 2.39 -4.37 -5.50
CA ASN A 92 2.85 -5.51 -6.27
C ASN A 92 4.30 -5.90 -5.91
N ASN A 93 4.61 -5.90 -4.61
CA ASN A 93 5.94 -6.12 -4.05
C ASN A 93 7.05 -5.19 -4.59
N ASN A 94 6.71 -3.96 -4.97
CA ASN A 94 7.69 -2.97 -5.42
C ASN A 94 8.02 -1.96 -4.30
N PRO A 95 9.18 -2.09 -3.62
CA PRO A 95 9.55 -1.19 -2.53
C PRO A 95 9.73 0.26 -2.95
N LYS A 96 9.96 0.54 -4.24
CA LYS A 96 10.12 1.93 -4.73
C LYS A 96 8.83 2.74 -4.65
N LYS A 97 7.67 2.06 -4.71
CA LYS A 97 6.35 2.69 -4.58
C LYS A 97 6.03 3.04 -3.13
N PHE A 98 6.61 2.34 -2.17
CA PHE A 98 6.27 2.46 -0.77
C PHE A 98 7.02 3.63 -0.11
N LYS A 99 6.28 4.60 0.42
CA LYS A 99 6.84 5.86 0.93
C LYS A 99 6.67 6.08 2.42
N GLY A 100 5.90 5.25 3.10
CA GLY A 100 5.81 5.31 4.55
C GLY A 100 4.55 4.70 5.11
N ILE A 101 4.44 4.81 6.43
CA ILE A 101 3.35 4.26 7.23
C ILE A 101 2.79 5.33 8.14
N PHE A 102 1.47 5.37 8.27
CA PHE A 102 0.77 6.10 9.33
C PHE A 102 0.22 5.09 10.34
N LEU A 103 0.54 5.23 11.62
CA LEU A 103 0.00 4.38 12.69
C LEU A 103 -1.01 5.18 13.49
N THR A 104 -2.20 4.62 13.69
CA THR A 104 -3.24 5.33 14.45
C THR A 104 -3.05 5.17 15.96
N HIS A 105 -2.64 3.98 16.43
CA HIS A 105 -2.45 3.70 17.86
C HIS A 105 -1.57 2.46 18.12
N ALA A 106 -1.17 2.28 19.38
CA ALA A 106 -0.20 1.28 19.83
C ALA A 106 -0.83 -0.07 20.23
N HIS A 107 -1.64 -0.66 19.36
CA HIS A 107 -2.14 -2.03 19.51
C HIS A 107 -1.44 -2.97 18.53
N ILE A 108 -1.33 -4.26 18.90
CA ILE A 108 -0.56 -5.24 18.12
C ILE A 108 -1.04 -5.34 16.67
N GLY A 109 -2.35 -5.18 16.42
CA GLY A 109 -2.92 -5.20 15.08
C GLY A 109 -2.45 -4.07 14.16
N HIS A 110 -1.86 -3.02 14.74
CA HIS A 110 -1.61 -1.75 14.09
C HIS A 110 -0.12 -1.50 13.85
N TYR A 111 0.78 -2.00 14.71
CA TYR A 111 2.22 -1.73 14.59
C TYR A 111 3.11 -2.97 14.41
N SER A 112 2.60 -4.19 14.64
CA SER A 112 3.47 -5.37 14.66
C SER A 112 4.16 -5.64 13.32
N GLY A 113 3.57 -5.21 12.21
CA GLY A 113 4.13 -5.33 10.86
C GLY A 113 5.38 -4.48 10.62
N LEU A 114 5.71 -3.54 11.52
CA LEU A 114 6.97 -2.78 11.45
C LEU A 114 8.20 -3.69 11.44
N VAL A 115 8.10 -4.90 12.00
CA VAL A 115 9.18 -5.90 11.96
C VAL A 115 9.63 -6.22 10.53
N HIS A 116 8.74 -6.10 9.53
CA HIS A 116 9.08 -6.36 8.13
C HIS A 116 9.98 -5.28 7.52
N LEU A 117 10.04 -4.08 8.09
CA LEU A 117 10.95 -3.03 7.63
C LEU A 117 12.41 -3.31 8.03
N GLY A 118 12.62 -4.17 9.04
CA GLY A 118 13.92 -4.49 9.61
C GLY A 118 14.89 -5.13 8.63
N ARG A 119 16.18 -5.14 9.01
CA ARG A 119 17.31 -5.67 8.23
C ARG A 119 17.10 -7.10 7.73
N GLU A 120 16.41 -7.93 8.51
CA GLU A 120 16.21 -9.36 8.23
C GLU A 120 15.12 -9.63 7.17
N VAL A 121 14.30 -8.64 6.84
CA VAL A 121 13.16 -8.81 5.93
C VAL A 121 13.30 -7.90 4.71
N MET A 122 12.89 -6.63 4.81
CA MET A 122 13.00 -5.68 3.69
C MET A 122 14.30 -4.89 3.70
N GLY A 123 14.95 -4.75 4.86
CA GLY A 123 16.15 -3.94 5.02
C GLY A 123 15.97 -2.50 4.57
N THR A 124 14.81 -1.90 4.85
CA THR A 124 14.55 -0.53 4.45
C THR A 124 15.45 0.44 5.22
N LYS A 125 15.73 1.60 4.62
CA LYS A 125 16.47 2.67 5.26
C LYS A 125 15.55 3.86 5.41
N GLU A 126 15.43 4.33 6.64
CA GLU A 126 14.73 5.59 6.97
C GLU A 126 13.29 5.67 6.43
N THR A 127 12.56 4.54 6.43
CA THR A 127 11.14 4.55 6.08
C THR A 127 10.39 5.47 7.04
N PRO A 128 9.71 6.53 6.55
CA PRO A 128 8.91 7.40 7.40
C PRO A 128 7.79 6.63 8.09
N VAL A 129 7.72 6.74 9.42
CA VAL A 129 6.61 6.23 10.24
C VAL A 129 6.01 7.41 11.00
N TYR A 130 4.79 7.76 10.64
CA TYR A 130 4.04 8.85 11.26
C TYR A 130 3.12 8.29 12.33
N VAL A 131 3.15 8.89 13.51
CA VAL A 131 2.37 8.46 14.67
C VAL A 131 1.74 9.65 15.37
N MET A 132 0.64 9.42 16.08
CA MET A 132 0.07 10.45 16.96
C MET A 132 1.00 10.73 18.16
N PRO A 133 0.99 11.96 18.72
CA PRO A 133 1.93 12.36 19.77
C PRO A 133 1.96 11.47 21.03
N LYS A 134 0.87 10.75 21.33
CA LYS A 134 0.83 9.83 22.48
C LYS A 134 1.67 8.57 22.24
N MET A 135 1.78 8.10 21.01
CA MET A 135 2.52 6.88 20.64
C MET A 135 4.01 7.17 20.43
N GLY A 136 4.37 8.37 19.95
CA GLY A 136 5.76 8.77 19.73
C GLY A 136 6.50 9.28 20.97
N LYS A 137 5.93 9.11 22.16
CA LYS A 137 6.50 9.54 23.44
C LYS A 137 7.01 8.35 24.23
#